data_AF-A0A0H5RGD0-F1
#
_entry.id   AF-A0A0H5RGD0-F1
#
_cell.length_a   1.000
_cell.length_b   1.000
_cell.length_c   1.000
_cell.angle_alpha   90.00
_cell.angle_beta   90.00
_cell.angle_gamma   90.00
#
_symmetry.space_group_name_H-M   'P 1'
#
loop_
_entity.id
_entity.type
_entity.pdbx_description
1 polymer ?
#
loop_
_entity_poly.entity_id
_entity_poly.type
_entity_poly.pdbx_seq_one_letter_code
_entity_poly.pdbx_strand_id
1 'polypeptide(L)'
;APVLDCHTAHIACKFAELIEKIDRRTGKAIEQAPKFVKSGDAAIVKLVPSKPMCVETYNEYPPLGRFAVRDMRQTVAVGVIKAVEKTDGKSGKVTKAAEKAQKKK
;
A
#
# COMPACT_ATOMS: atom_id res chain seq x y z
N ALA A 1 1.46 10.45 -11.98
CA ALA A 1 1.00 9.37 -11.09
C ALA A 1 0.93 9.94 -9.69
N PRO A 2 -0.15 9.70 -8.95
CA PRO A 2 -0.31 10.26 -7.61
C PRO A 2 0.75 9.69 -6.66
N VAL A 3 1.02 10.44 -5.60
CA VAL A 3 1.99 10.06 -4.58
C VAL A 3 1.28 9.46 -3.38
N LEU A 4 1.82 8.36 -2.87
CA LEU A 4 1.36 7.73 -1.64
C LEU A 4 2.25 8.15 -0.49
N ASP A 5 1.63 8.71 0.53
CA ASP A 5 2.21 8.92 1.84
C ASP A 5 1.79 7.77 2.75
N CYS A 6 2.75 6.93 3.12
CA CYS A 6 2.55 5.86 4.09
C CYS A 6 3.66 5.93 5.13
N HIS A 7 3.31 6.16 6.39
CA HIS A 7 4.27 6.39 7.46
C HIS A 7 5.23 7.56 7.13
N THR A 8 6.50 7.30 6.83
CA THR A 8 7.54 8.26 6.42
C THR A 8 7.91 8.10 4.95
N ALA A 9 7.35 7.10 4.28
CA ALA A 9 7.58 6.86 2.86
C ALA A 9 6.68 7.78 2.03
N HIS A 10 7.30 8.49 1.09
CA HIS A 10 6.65 9.34 0.09
C HIS A 10 7.04 8.83 -1.30
N ILE A 11 6.19 7.97 -1.88
CA ILE A 11 6.52 7.23 -3.11
C ILE A 11 5.35 7.30 -4.08
N ALA A 12 5.65 7.54 -5.36
CA ALA A 12 4.65 7.48 -6.41
C ALA A 12 4.20 6.02 -6.64
N CYS A 13 2.89 5.78 -6.62
CA CYS A 13 2.32 4.48 -6.95
C CYS A 13 1.41 4.59 -8.17
N LYS A 14 1.42 3.53 -8.98
CA LYS A 14 0.51 3.36 -10.10
C LYS A 14 -0.69 2.54 -9.63
N PHE A 15 -1.89 3.00 -10.00
CA PHE A 15 -3.10 2.20 -9.92
C PHE A 15 -3.03 1.16 -11.04
N ALA A 16 -2.79 -0.09 -10.68
CA ALA A 16 -2.67 -1.17 -11.64
C ALA A 16 -4.07 -1.62 -12.08
N GLU A 17 -4.91 -1.96 -11.10
CA GLU A 17 -6.25 -2.50 -11.34
C GLU A 17 -7.23 -1.98 -10.29
N LEU A 18 -8.44 -1.63 -10.74
CA LEU A 18 -9.59 -1.39 -9.88
C LEU A 18 -10.31 -2.74 -9.73
N ILE A 19 -10.20 -3.37 -8.57
CA ILE A 19 -10.71 -4.73 -8.35
C ILE A 19 -12.23 -4.66 -8.20
N GLU A 20 -12.70 -3.87 -7.23
CA GLU A 20 -14.12 -3.78 -6.89
C GLU A 20 -14.47 -2.39 -6.38
N LYS A 21 -15.65 -1.91 -6.73
CA LYS A 21 -16.28 -0.76 -6.07
C LYS A 21 -17.08 -1.25 -4.87
N ILE A 22 -16.88 -0.63 -3.72
CA ILE A 22 -17.55 -0.97 -2.47
C ILE A 22 -18.39 0.19 -1.95
N ASP A 23 -19.47 -0.12 -1.26
CA ASP A 23 -20.22 0.86 -0.50
C ASP A 23 -19.42 1.29 0.73
N ARG A 24 -19.20 2.59 0.89
CA ARG A 24 -18.48 3.19 2.02
C ARG A 24 -19.11 2.90 3.38
N ARG A 25 -20.43 2.70 3.46
CA ARG A 25 -21.14 2.47 4.74
C ARG A 25 -21.25 0.99 5.08
N THR A 26 -21.59 0.17 4.09
CA THR A 26 -21.89 -1.26 4.33
C THR A 26 -20.71 -2.17 4.03
N GLY A 27 -19.69 -1.69 3.30
CA GLY A 27 -18.53 -2.48 2.89
C GLY A 27 -18.84 -3.55 1.85
N LYS A 28 -20.07 -3.58 1.31
CA LYS A 28 -20.48 -4.55 0.30
C LYS A 28 -20.00 -4.13 -1.09
N ALA A 29 -19.61 -5.11 -1.91
CA ALA A 29 -19.27 -4.88 -3.31
C ALA A 29 -20.54 -4.46 -4.07
N ILE A 30 -20.42 -3.35 -4.82
CA ILE A 30 -21.47 -2.82 -5.69
C ILE A 30 -21.22 -3.29 -7.12
N GLU A 31 -19.98 -3.17 -7.59
CA GLU A 31 -19.59 -3.44 -8.97
C GLU A 31 -18.19 -4.06 -8.99
N GLN A 32 -18.02 -5.14 -9.76
CA GLN A 32 -16.74 -5.75 -10.04
C GLN A 32 -16.07 -5.07 -11.22
N ALA A 33 -14.76 -4.79 -11.10
CA ALA A 33 -13.94 -4.13 -12.11
C ALA A 33 -14.54 -2.82 -12.68
N PRO A 34 -14.81 -1.80 -11.83
CA PRO A 34 -15.38 -0.54 -12.30
C PRO A 34 -14.41 0.17 -13.26
N LYS A 35 -14.94 0.79 -14.32
CA LYS A 35 -14.10 1.54 -15.30
C LYS A 35 -13.49 2.83 -14.72
N PHE A 36 -14.15 3.46 -13.76
CA PHE A 36 -13.66 4.65 -13.07
C PHE A 36 -14.27 4.75 -11.67
N VAL A 37 -13.57 5.45 -10.77
CA VAL A 37 -14.05 5.78 -9.41
C VAL A 37 -14.19 7.29 -9.30
N LYS A 38 -15.25 7.77 -8.65
CA LYS A 38 -15.51 9.20 -8.43
C LYS A 38 -15.33 9.58 -6.97
N SER A 39 -15.32 10.89 -6.71
CA SER A 39 -15.31 11.40 -5.33
C SER A 39 -16.53 10.87 -4.55
N GLY A 40 -16.29 10.35 -3.36
CA GLY A 40 -17.30 9.73 -2.50
C GLY A 40 -17.43 8.20 -2.65
N ASP A 41 -16.89 7.63 -3.73
CA ASP A 41 -16.84 6.18 -3.90
C ASP A 41 -15.74 5.56 -3.04
N ALA A 42 -15.96 4.32 -2.61
CA ALA A 42 -14.93 3.48 -2.04
C ALA A 42 -14.64 2.32 -2.99
N ALA A 43 -13.38 1.90 -3.09
CA ALA A 43 -12.97 0.83 -3.98
C ALA A 43 -11.80 0.04 -3.40
N ILE A 44 -11.68 -1.21 -3.81
CA ILE A 44 -10.52 -2.07 -3.60
C ILE A 44 -9.66 -1.96 -4.85
N VAL A 45 -8.39 -1.62 -4.67
CA VAL A 45 -7.47 -1.31 -5.76
C VAL A 45 -6.15 -2.03 -5.57
N LYS A 46 -5.57 -2.55 -6.66
CA LYS A 46 -4.20 -3.07 -6.69
C LYS A 46 -3.26 -1.91 -7.03
N LEU A 47 -2.36 -1.60 -6.10
CA LEU A 47 -1.38 -0.53 -6.22
C LEU A 47 0.01 -1.13 -6.46
N VAL A 48 0.74 -0.57 -7.41
CA VAL A 48 2.13 -0.95 -7.71
C VAL A 48 3.03 0.25 -7.43
N PRO A 49 3.95 0.16 -6.44
CA PRO A 49 4.88 1.24 -6.16
C PRO A 49 5.93 1.37 -7.27
N SER A 50 6.30 2.60 -7.62
CA SER A 50 7.33 2.87 -8.64
C SER A 50 8.77 2.69 -8.13
N LYS A 51 8.96 2.71 -6.80
CA LYS A 51 10.23 2.51 -6.11
C LYS A 51 10.04 1.45 -5.01
N PRO A 52 11.12 0.77 -4.57
CA PRO A 52 11.04 -0.15 -3.44
C PRO A 52 10.41 0.54 -2.21
N MET A 53 9.36 -0.07 -1.68
CA MET A 53 8.57 0.47 -0.58
C MET A 53 8.26 -0.68 0.38
N CYS A 54 8.35 -0.41 1.68
CA CYS A 54 7.94 -1.35 2.72
C CYS A 54 6.59 -0.88 3.28
N VAL A 55 5.61 -1.75 3.20
CA VAL A 55 4.26 -1.55 3.74
C VAL A 55 3.78 -2.86 4.34
N GLU A 56 2.85 -2.76 5.28
CA GLU A 56 2.29 -3.91 5.97
C GLU A 56 0.76 -3.86 5.98
N THR A 57 0.13 -4.99 6.28
CA THR A 57 -1.32 -5.03 6.40
C THR A 57 -1.76 -4.21 7.62
N TYR A 58 -2.90 -3.52 7.50
CA TYR A 58 -3.41 -2.69 8.58
C TYR A 58 -3.72 -3.49 9.85
N ASN A 59 -4.12 -4.76 9.71
CA ASN A 59 -4.45 -5.63 10.83
C ASN A 59 -3.22 -6.06 11.62
N GLU A 60 -2.08 -6.29 10.96
CA GLU A 60 -0.83 -6.68 11.63
C GLU A 60 -0.08 -5.47 12.17
N TYR A 61 0.06 -4.42 11.35
CA TYR A 61 0.79 -3.20 11.71
C TYR A 61 -0.01 -1.96 11.30
N PRO A 62 -0.97 -1.50 12.13
CA PRO A 62 -1.81 -0.34 11.85
C PRO A 62 -1.05 0.93 11.43
N PRO A 63 0.13 1.27 12.02
CA PRO A 63 0.90 2.45 11.61
C PRO A 63 1.49 2.38 10.20
N LEU A 64 1.72 1.17 9.67
CA LEU A 64 2.29 0.92 8.34
C LEU A 64 1.23 0.57 7.28
N GLY A 65 -0.01 0.36 7.70
CA GLY A 65 -1.11 -0.02 6.82
C GLY A 65 -2.06 1.12 6.44
N ARG A 66 -1.86 2.34 6.95
CA ARG A 66 -2.64 3.53 6.57
C ARG A 66 -1.85 4.38 5.58
N PHE A 67 -2.52 4.84 4.52
CA PHE A 67 -1.88 5.72 3.54
C PHE A 67 -2.83 6.82 3.06
N ALA A 68 -2.24 7.94 2.65
CA ALA A 68 -2.91 9.00 1.95
C ALA A 68 -2.41 9.06 0.50
N VAL A 69 -3.33 9.27 -0.44
CA VAL A 69 -3.01 9.48 -1.84
C VAL A 69 -3.09 10.98 -2.11
N ARG A 70 -2.00 11.57 -2.58
CA ARG A 70 -1.91 12.99 -2.92
C ARG A 70 -1.67 13.18 -4.40
N ASP A 71 -2.38 14.16 -4.98
CA ASP A 71 -2.13 14.66 -6.31
C ASP A 71 -2.15 16.19 -6.28
N MET A 72 -1.20 16.83 -6.95
CA MET A 72 -1.06 18.30 -6.98
C MET A 72 -1.25 19.03 -5.63
N ARG A 73 -0.62 18.52 -4.56
CA ARG A 73 -0.71 19.03 -3.16
C ARG A 73 -2.07 18.88 -2.47
N GLN A 74 -3.02 18.21 -3.11
CA GLN A 74 -4.32 17.89 -2.53
C GLN A 74 -4.41 16.41 -2.18
N THR A 75 -5.11 16.08 -1.10
CA THR A 75 -5.37 14.68 -0.75
C THR A 75 -6.59 14.21 -1.52
N VAL A 76 -6.40 13.30 -2.47
CA VAL A 76 -7.47 12.82 -3.36
C VAL A 76 -8.14 11.55 -2.82
N ALA A 77 -7.44 10.76 -2.01
CA ALA A 77 -7.99 9.58 -1.36
C ALA A 77 -7.23 9.23 -0.07
N VAL A 78 -7.87 8.45 0.78
CA VAL A 78 -7.25 7.82 1.95
C VAL A 78 -7.62 6.34 1.95
N GLY A 79 -6.70 5.49 2.39
CA GLY A 79 -6.88 4.05 2.30
C GLY A 79 -6.21 3.28 3.43
N VAL A 80 -6.63 2.03 3.55
CA VAL A 80 -6.01 1.02 4.41
C VAL A 80 -5.59 -0.18 3.59
N ILE A 81 -4.44 -0.74 3.92
CA ILE A 81 -3.86 -1.89 3.22
C ILE A 81 -4.50 -3.16 3.75
N LYS A 82 -5.21 -3.87 2.86
CA LYS A 82 -5.83 -5.17 3.19
C LYS A 82 -4.85 -6.34 3.04
N ALA A 83 -4.04 -6.33 1.99
CA ALA A 83 -3.09 -7.38 1.68
C ALA A 83 -1.84 -6.78 1.02
N VAL A 84 -0.69 -7.43 1.21
CA VAL A 84 0.59 -7.05 0.60
C VAL A 84 1.21 -8.30 0.00
N GLU A 85 1.48 -8.27 -1.31
CA GLU A 85 2.35 -9.25 -1.96
C GLU A 85 3.81 -8.87 -1.63
N LYS A 86 4.36 -9.48 -0.58
CA LYS A 86 5.76 -9.27 -0.20
C LYS A 86 6.63 -9.92 -1.27
N THR A 87 7.57 -9.16 -1.82
CA THR A 87 8.58 -9.75 -2.70
C THR A 87 9.55 -10.55 -1.84
N ASP A 88 9.89 -11.76 -2.29
CA ASP A 88 11.00 -12.55 -1.76
C ASP A 88 12.31 -11.85 -2.13
N GLY A 89 12.60 -10.77 -1.41
CA GLY A 89 13.82 -10.00 -1.59
C GLY A 89 15.02 -10.91 -1.36
N LYS A 90 15.94 -10.92 -2.34
CA LYS A 90 17.29 -11.48 -2.16
C LYS A 90 17.82 -11.03 -0.80
N SER A 91 18.34 -11.97 -0.02
CA SER A 91 18.94 -11.71 1.31
C SER A 91 19.76 -10.43 1.27
N GLY A 92 19.32 -9.42 2.01
CA GLY A 92 20.01 -8.13 2.07
C GLY A 92 21.47 -8.32 2.48
N LYS A 93 22.35 -7.40 2.05
CA LYS A 93 23.78 -7.50 2.36
C LYS A 93 23.97 -7.49 3.88
N VAL A 94 24.37 -8.62 4.43
CA VAL A 94 24.54 -8.79 5.88
C VAL A 94 25.80 -8.06 6.32
N THR A 95 25.72 -7.29 7.40
CA THR A 95 26.89 -6.62 7.95
C THR A 95 27.75 -7.63 8.73
N LYS A 96 29.07 -7.42 8.75
CA LYS A 96 30.00 -8.27 9.52
C LYS A 96 29.62 -8.38 11.02
N ALA A 97 28.98 -7.34 11.57
CA ALA A 97 28.48 -7.36 12.94
C ALA A 97 27.28 -8.30 13.11
N ALA A 98 26.33 -8.29 12.16
CA ALA A 98 25.18 -9.18 12.16
C ALA A 98 25.59 -10.65 11.98
N GLU A 99 26.57 -10.94 11.12
CA GLU A 99 27.13 -12.30 10.96
C GLU A 99 27.79 -12.79 12.27
N LYS A 100 28.53 -11.92 12.95
CA LYS A 100 29.15 -12.24 14.26
C LYS A 100 28.11 -12.49 15.34
N ALA A 101 26.99 -11.76 15.34
CA ALA A 101 25.91 -11.96 16.29
C ALA A 101 25.13 -13.26 16.03
N GLN A 102 24.89 -13.60 14.77
CA GLN A 102 24.22 -14.85 14.40
C GLN A 102 25.05 -16.09 14.74
N LYS A 103 26.37 -16.05 14.60
CA LYS A 103 27.27 -17.16 14.98
C LYS A 103 27.44 -17.36 16.50
N LYS A 104 26.96 -16.42 17.32
CA LYS A 104 26.99 -16.53 18.80
C LYS A 104 25.72 -17.12 19.39
N LYS A 105 24.67 -17.32 18.58
CA LYS A 105 23.54 -18.20 18.90
C LYS A 105 23.86 -19.60 18.42
#